data_AF-A0AB34QEQ9-F1
#
_entry.id   AF-A0AB34QEQ9-F1
#
_cell.length_a   1.000
_cell.length_b   1.000
_cell.length_c   1.000
_cell.angle_alpha   90.00
_cell.angle_beta   90.00
_cell.angle_gamma   90.00
#
_symmetry.space_group_name_H-M   'P 1'
#
loop_
_entity.id
_entity.type
_entity.pdbx_description
1 polymer ?
#
loop_
_entity_poly.entity_id
_entity_poly.type
_entity_poly.pdbx_seq_one_letter_code
_entity_poly.pdbx_strand_id
1 'polypeptide(L)'
;MPAIQSLSLMVLIAMATPVAAQQTGHVDSLARLRAGPGDEYRLVGEVKAGNPVTVYGCLEGGRWCDVRGPDARCWIPAQAIVSGRGAVTRLVPKVTFALDAYWDAHYRGREWTVESERVLWRQHSPGDSLSREMMEPRRNEHIRLENERIKRETAEIDRAAFNRLDRDRRDDKIKRCERSGRQSSDVQSCISGAQRDYDAAIRERESRAEYEHRMRGR
;
A
#
# COMPACT_ATOMS: atom_id res chain seq x y z
N MET A 1 -69.31 -23.15 -52.07
CA MET A 1 -68.04 -23.91 -51.90
C MET A 1 -67.11 -23.03 -51.06
N PRO A 2 -66.57 -23.53 -49.93
CA PRO A 2 -66.10 -22.71 -48.82
C PRO A 2 -64.69 -22.12 -49.02
N ALA A 3 -64.46 -20.98 -48.38
CA ALA A 3 -63.18 -20.29 -48.28
C ALA A 3 -62.20 -21.08 -47.41
N ILE A 4 -61.01 -21.36 -47.95
CA ILE A 4 -59.91 -21.98 -47.21
C ILE A 4 -59.15 -20.85 -46.50
N GLN A 5 -59.41 -20.68 -45.21
CA GLN A 5 -58.60 -19.82 -44.35
C GLN A 5 -57.28 -20.53 -44.02
N SER A 6 -56.18 -19.99 -44.54
CA SER A 6 -54.82 -20.41 -44.16
C SER A 6 -54.52 -19.94 -42.74
N LEU A 7 -54.48 -20.86 -41.76
CA LEU A 7 -53.91 -20.58 -40.45
C LEU A 7 -52.38 -20.49 -40.56
N SER A 8 -51.83 -19.29 -40.46
CA SER A 8 -50.41 -19.08 -40.21
C SER A 8 -50.10 -19.40 -38.75
N LEU A 9 -49.40 -20.50 -38.51
CA LEU A 9 -48.89 -20.88 -37.19
C LEU A 9 -47.60 -20.08 -36.91
N MET A 10 -47.71 -18.95 -36.19
CA MET A 10 -46.54 -18.25 -35.65
C MET A 10 -46.00 -19.01 -34.45
N VAL A 11 -44.87 -19.70 -34.61
CA VAL A 11 -44.13 -20.31 -33.51
C VAL A 11 -43.32 -19.21 -32.80
N LEU A 12 -43.78 -18.80 -31.62
CA LEU A 12 -43.04 -17.95 -30.69
C LEU A 12 -41.98 -18.80 -29.97
N ILE A 13 -40.72 -18.74 -30.43
CA ILE A 13 -39.59 -19.32 -29.70
C ILE A 13 -39.25 -18.37 -28.55
N ALA A 14 -39.71 -18.71 -27.34
CA ALA A 14 -39.31 -18.03 -26.12
C ALA A 14 -37.84 -18.36 -25.83
N MET A 15 -36.94 -17.43 -26.15
CA MET A 15 -35.54 -17.50 -25.73
C MET A 15 -35.48 -17.32 -24.21
N ALA A 16 -35.38 -18.42 -23.47
CA ALA A 16 -35.12 -18.38 -22.03
C ALA A 16 -33.68 -17.90 -21.80
N THR A 17 -33.50 -16.61 -21.53
CA THR A 17 -32.19 -16.10 -21.12
C THR A 17 -31.88 -16.58 -19.70
N PRO A 18 -30.71 -17.18 -19.44
CA PRO A 18 -30.34 -17.56 -18.08
C PRO A 18 -30.26 -16.31 -17.21
N VAL A 19 -31.05 -16.26 -16.14
CA VAL A 19 -30.89 -15.26 -15.08
C VAL A 19 -29.64 -15.64 -14.29
N ALA A 20 -28.59 -14.83 -14.39
CA ALA A 20 -27.41 -15.00 -13.56
C ALA A 20 -27.80 -14.83 -12.08
N ALA A 21 -27.52 -15.84 -11.26
CA ALA A 21 -27.83 -15.81 -9.83
C ALA A 21 -27.00 -14.71 -9.14
N GLN A 22 -27.66 -13.61 -8.79
CA GLN A 22 -27.06 -12.54 -8.01
C GLN A 22 -27.15 -12.88 -6.53
N GLN A 23 -26.04 -12.69 -5.80
CA GLN A 23 -26.01 -12.88 -4.35
C GLN A 23 -25.84 -11.53 -3.67
N THR A 24 -26.40 -11.39 -2.47
CA THR A 24 -26.14 -10.24 -1.61
C THR A 24 -25.19 -10.66 -0.50
N GLY A 25 -24.10 -9.92 -0.32
CA GLY A 25 -23.18 -10.03 0.82
C GLY A 25 -23.00 -8.66 1.47
N HIS A 26 -22.37 -8.59 2.62
CA HIS A 26 -22.03 -7.32 3.29
C HIS A 26 -20.52 -7.16 3.36
N VAL A 27 -20.04 -5.92 3.38
CA VAL A 27 -18.60 -5.66 3.54
C VAL A 27 -18.23 -5.60 5.01
N ASP A 28 -17.13 -6.25 5.41
CA ASP A 28 -16.68 -6.29 6.81
C ASP A 28 -15.83 -5.08 7.24
N SER A 29 -15.24 -4.38 6.27
CA SER A 29 -14.28 -3.29 6.44
C SER A 29 -14.47 -2.24 5.34
N LEU A 30 -13.72 -1.13 5.36
CA LEU A 30 -13.75 -0.18 4.25
C LEU A 30 -13.11 -0.83 3.03
N ALA A 31 -13.89 -1.05 1.96
CA ALA A 31 -13.40 -1.65 0.73
C ALA A 31 -13.37 -0.64 -0.41
N ARG A 32 -12.26 -0.62 -1.15
CA ARG A 32 -12.06 0.22 -2.32
C ARG A 32 -12.56 -0.47 -3.58
N LEU A 33 -13.41 0.22 -4.33
CA LEU A 33 -14.00 -0.28 -5.56
C LEU A 33 -13.13 0.09 -6.77
N ARG A 34 -12.92 -0.87 -7.67
CA ARG A 34 -11.98 -0.77 -8.80
C ARG A 34 -12.70 -0.85 -10.15
N ALA A 35 -12.14 -0.21 -11.17
CA ALA A 35 -12.61 -0.32 -12.55
C ALA A 35 -12.29 -1.67 -13.23
N GLY A 36 -11.56 -2.55 -12.55
CA GLY A 36 -11.18 -3.88 -13.03
C GLY A 36 -10.64 -4.77 -11.89
N PRO A 37 -10.43 -6.07 -12.13
CA PRO A 37 -10.10 -7.04 -11.10
C PRO A 37 -8.61 -7.05 -10.74
N GLY A 38 -8.16 -5.98 -10.09
CA GLY A 38 -6.79 -5.79 -9.64
C GLY A 38 -6.62 -4.48 -8.86
N ASP A 39 -5.58 -4.39 -8.03
CA ASP A 39 -5.32 -3.20 -7.21
C ASP A 39 -4.65 -2.06 -7.97
N GLU A 40 -4.12 -2.36 -9.13
CA GLU A 40 -3.59 -1.42 -10.10
C GLU A 40 -4.70 -0.64 -10.79
N TYR A 41 -5.89 -1.23 -10.95
CA TYR A 41 -7.01 -0.57 -11.62
C TYR A 41 -7.47 0.68 -10.86
N ARG A 42 -7.94 1.66 -11.64
CA ARG A 42 -8.45 2.94 -11.15
C ARG A 42 -9.52 2.74 -10.07
N LEU A 43 -9.42 3.57 -9.02
CA LEU A 43 -10.45 3.67 -8.00
C LEU A 43 -11.68 4.37 -8.56
N VAL A 44 -12.84 3.73 -8.41
CA VAL A 44 -14.14 4.25 -8.89
C VAL A 44 -15.13 4.47 -7.76
N GLY A 45 -14.75 4.11 -6.52
CA GLY A 45 -15.55 4.35 -5.34
C GLY A 45 -15.03 3.61 -4.11
N GLU A 46 -15.83 3.65 -3.06
CA GLU A 46 -15.60 2.94 -1.81
C GLU A 46 -16.92 2.47 -1.22
N VAL A 47 -16.87 1.39 -0.45
CA VAL A 47 -17.98 0.87 0.34
C VAL A 47 -17.53 0.75 1.79
N LYS A 48 -18.32 1.32 2.70
CA LYS A 48 -18.10 1.24 4.15
C LYS A 48 -18.54 -0.12 4.70
N ALA A 49 -17.93 -0.51 5.81
CA ALA A 49 -18.31 -1.70 6.57
C ALA A 49 -19.81 -1.70 6.90
N GLY A 50 -20.43 -2.88 6.86
CA GLY A 50 -21.85 -3.10 7.14
C GLY A 50 -22.78 -2.86 5.95
N ASN A 51 -22.31 -2.21 4.88
CA ASN A 51 -23.16 -1.95 3.72
C ASN A 51 -23.35 -3.22 2.87
N PRO A 52 -24.59 -3.47 2.37
CA PRO A 52 -24.85 -4.56 1.46
C PRO A 52 -24.25 -4.30 0.09
N VAL A 53 -23.83 -5.38 -0.56
CA VAL A 53 -23.23 -5.41 -1.89
C VAL A 53 -23.87 -6.52 -2.69
N THR A 54 -24.37 -6.15 -3.87
CA THR A 54 -24.87 -7.11 -4.86
C THR A 54 -23.71 -7.63 -5.70
N VAL A 55 -23.50 -8.94 -5.66
CA VAL A 55 -22.43 -9.65 -6.35
C VAL A 55 -22.98 -10.39 -7.56
N TYR A 56 -22.41 -10.11 -8.71
CA TYR A 56 -22.84 -10.68 -10.00
C TYR A 56 -22.00 -11.86 -10.45
N GLY A 57 -20.76 -11.95 -9.97
CA GLY A 57 -19.85 -13.05 -10.26
C GLY A 57 -18.47 -12.78 -9.70
N CYS A 58 -17.65 -13.83 -9.60
CA CYS A 58 -16.24 -13.70 -9.24
C CYS A 58 -15.37 -14.34 -10.31
N LEU A 59 -14.12 -13.88 -10.43
CA LEU A 59 -13.16 -14.54 -11.30
C LEU A 59 -12.93 -16.00 -10.90
N GLU A 60 -12.40 -16.81 -11.82
CA GLU A 60 -12.06 -18.21 -11.58
C GLU A 60 -11.15 -18.38 -10.36
N GLY A 61 -10.07 -17.59 -10.29
CA GLY A 61 -9.16 -17.54 -9.14
C GLY A 61 -9.78 -17.01 -7.85
N GLY A 62 -11.03 -16.53 -7.88
CA GLY A 62 -11.83 -16.19 -6.71
C GLY A 62 -11.37 -14.96 -5.94
N ARG A 63 -10.35 -14.23 -6.39
CA ARG A 63 -9.80 -13.07 -5.67
C ARG A 63 -10.61 -11.79 -5.83
N TRP A 64 -11.29 -11.65 -6.95
CA TRP A 64 -12.04 -10.45 -7.31
C TRP A 64 -13.46 -10.82 -7.69
N CYS A 65 -14.41 -10.02 -7.21
CA CYS A 65 -15.82 -10.15 -7.54
C CYS A 65 -16.35 -8.86 -8.16
N ASP A 66 -17.17 -9.01 -9.18
CA ASP A 66 -17.88 -7.93 -9.86
C ASP A 66 -19.20 -7.64 -9.13
N VAL A 67 -19.37 -6.39 -8.75
CA VAL A 67 -20.41 -5.93 -7.84
C VAL A 67 -21.06 -4.64 -8.32
N ARG A 68 -22.26 -4.36 -7.79
CA ARG A 68 -22.91 -3.06 -7.98
C ARG A 68 -22.21 -2.02 -7.11
N GLY A 69 -21.46 -1.10 -7.73
CA GLY A 69 -21.01 0.13 -7.09
C GLY A 69 -22.11 1.20 -7.11
N PRO A 70 -21.87 2.42 -6.59
CA PRO A 70 -22.87 3.50 -6.57
C PRO A 70 -23.37 3.92 -7.96
N ASP A 71 -22.43 4.11 -8.89
CA ASP A 71 -22.73 4.66 -10.23
C ASP A 71 -22.62 3.64 -11.36
N ALA A 72 -21.85 2.57 -11.15
CA ALA A 72 -21.50 1.60 -12.19
C ALA A 72 -21.19 0.22 -11.58
N ARG A 73 -21.02 -0.79 -12.45
CA ARG A 73 -20.42 -2.08 -12.07
C ARG A 73 -18.95 -1.88 -11.76
N CYS A 74 -18.45 -2.53 -10.73
CA CYS A 74 -17.08 -2.38 -10.26
C CYS A 74 -16.56 -3.68 -9.65
N TRP A 75 -15.26 -3.73 -9.37
CA TRP A 75 -14.60 -4.89 -8.80
C TRP A 75 -14.16 -4.63 -7.36
N ILE A 76 -14.32 -5.62 -6.51
CA ILE A 76 -13.94 -5.61 -5.09
C ILE A 76 -13.18 -6.90 -4.74
N PRO A 77 -12.20 -6.88 -3.81
CA PRO A 77 -11.60 -8.10 -3.30
C PRO A 77 -12.66 -9.01 -2.68
N ALA A 78 -12.68 -10.28 -3.07
CA ALA A 78 -13.67 -11.24 -2.58
C ALA A 78 -13.61 -11.43 -1.05
N GLN A 79 -12.41 -11.28 -0.47
CA GLN A 79 -12.16 -11.37 0.96
C GLN A 79 -12.87 -10.27 1.77
N ALA A 80 -13.17 -9.13 1.15
CA ALA A 80 -13.89 -8.05 1.81
C ALA A 80 -15.41 -8.31 1.88
N ILE A 81 -15.91 -9.34 1.19
CA ILE A 81 -17.34 -9.67 1.16
C ILE A 81 -17.61 -10.84 2.12
N VAL A 82 -18.42 -10.56 3.14
CA VAL A 82 -18.93 -11.56 4.06
C VAL A 82 -20.35 -11.95 3.66
N SER A 83 -20.63 -13.26 3.73
CA SER A 83 -21.96 -13.81 3.53
C SER A 83 -22.25 -14.84 4.61
N GLY A 84 -23.46 -14.79 5.17
CA GLY A 84 -23.94 -15.78 6.14
C GLY A 84 -24.14 -17.18 5.55
N ARG A 85 -24.01 -17.34 4.22
CA ARG A 85 -24.14 -18.62 3.51
C ARG A 85 -22.80 -19.25 3.15
N GLY A 86 -21.68 -18.68 3.62
CA GLY A 86 -20.33 -19.13 3.33
C GLY A 86 -19.62 -18.24 2.29
N ALA A 87 -18.47 -18.71 1.79
CA ALA A 87 -17.63 -17.92 0.89
C ALA A 87 -18.39 -17.52 -0.39
N VAL A 88 -18.53 -16.21 -0.64
CA VAL A 88 -19.31 -15.68 -1.76
C VAL A 88 -18.86 -16.23 -3.12
N THR A 89 -17.57 -16.52 -3.26
CA THR A 89 -16.93 -17.07 -4.47
C THR A 89 -17.44 -18.45 -4.88
N ARG A 90 -18.12 -19.18 -3.99
CA ARG A 90 -18.80 -20.46 -4.24
C ARG A 90 -20.30 -20.30 -4.52
N LEU A 91 -20.85 -19.12 -4.23
CA LEU A 91 -22.29 -18.84 -4.29
C LEU A 91 -22.69 -18.06 -5.54
N VAL A 92 -21.72 -17.52 -6.28
CA VAL A 92 -21.94 -16.71 -7.48
C VAL A 92 -21.29 -17.34 -8.72
N PRO A 93 -21.75 -17.00 -9.92
CA PRO A 93 -21.14 -17.46 -11.16
C PRO A 93 -19.66 -17.11 -11.29
N LYS A 94 -18.92 -17.93 -12.03
CA LYS A 94 -17.57 -17.62 -12.49
C LYS A 94 -17.64 -16.74 -13.73
N VAL A 95 -16.95 -15.60 -13.69
CA VAL A 95 -16.93 -14.62 -14.77
C VAL A 95 -15.50 -14.37 -15.27
N THR A 96 -15.40 -13.89 -16.50
CA THR A 96 -14.14 -13.40 -17.08
C THR A 96 -14.16 -11.88 -17.15
N PHE A 97 -12.99 -11.27 -17.29
CA PHE A 97 -12.86 -9.84 -17.48
C PHE A 97 -12.22 -9.54 -18.85
N ALA A 98 -12.92 -8.76 -19.66
CA ALA A 98 -12.41 -8.18 -20.89
C ALA A 98 -12.50 -6.66 -20.76
N LEU A 99 -11.34 -5.99 -20.70
CA LEU A 99 -11.23 -4.57 -20.39
C LEU A 99 -12.15 -3.70 -21.26
N ASP A 100 -11.99 -3.79 -22.58
CA ASP A 100 -12.70 -2.91 -23.51
C ASP A 100 -14.22 -3.12 -23.42
N ALA A 101 -14.68 -4.37 -23.44
CA ALA A 101 -16.09 -4.71 -23.33
C ALA A 101 -16.69 -4.24 -21.98
N TYR A 102 -15.99 -4.45 -20.87
CA TYR A 102 -16.47 -4.05 -19.54
C TYR A 102 -16.53 -2.53 -19.41
N TRP A 103 -15.50 -1.82 -19.88
CA TRP A 103 -15.44 -0.36 -19.79
C TRP A 103 -16.46 0.31 -20.70
N ASP A 104 -16.69 -0.24 -21.88
CA ASP A 104 -17.71 0.27 -22.81
C ASP A 104 -19.12 0.08 -22.25
N ALA A 105 -19.36 -1.00 -21.52
CA ALA A 105 -20.66 -1.28 -20.91
C ALA A 105 -20.94 -0.44 -19.65
N HIS A 106 -19.91 -0.10 -18.86
CA HIS A 106 -20.10 0.41 -17.50
C HIS A 106 -19.49 1.79 -17.22
N TYR A 107 -18.60 2.28 -18.07
CA TYR A 107 -17.87 3.54 -17.83
C TYR A 107 -17.86 4.49 -19.03
N ARG A 108 -18.63 4.21 -20.08
CA ARG A 108 -18.72 5.07 -21.26
C ARG A 108 -18.98 6.54 -20.88
N GLY A 109 -18.18 7.44 -21.46
CA GLY A 109 -18.32 8.89 -21.26
C GLY A 109 -17.61 9.43 -20.02
N ARG A 110 -16.89 8.62 -19.25
CA ARG A 110 -16.02 9.14 -18.19
C ARG A 110 -14.70 9.63 -18.79
N GLU A 111 -14.22 10.79 -18.34
CA GLU A 111 -12.99 11.45 -18.83
C GLU A 111 -11.75 10.56 -18.86
N TRP A 112 -11.70 9.56 -17.97
CA TRP A 112 -10.59 8.64 -17.83
C TRP A 112 -10.73 7.35 -18.64
N THR A 113 -11.85 7.13 -19.33
CA THR A 113 -12.01 5.98 -20.24
C THR A 113 -11.40 6.20 -21.62
N VAL A 114 -10.58 7.24 -21.76
CA VAL A 114 -9.82 7.55 -22.98
C VAL A 114 -8.87 6.42 -23.36
N GLU A 115 -8.62 6.30 -24.66
CA GLU A 115 -7.82 5.22 -25.25
C GLU A 115 -6.42 5.10 -24.63
N SER A 116 -5.83 6.22 -24.20
CA SER A 116 -4.52 6.24 -23.52
C SER A 116 -4.52 5.49 -22.19
N GLU A 117 -5.61 5.51 -21.42
CA GLU A 117 -5.70 4.69 -20.21
C GLU A 117 -5.94 3.21 -20.57
N ARG A 118 -6.75 2.92 -21.60
CA ARG A 118 -7.02 1.53 -22.01
C ARG A 118 -5.75 0.80 -22.44
N VAL A 119 -4.86 1.46 -23.19
CA VAL A 119 -3.57 0.90 -23.60
C VAL A 119 -2.72 0.46 -22.40
N LEU A 120 -2.73 1.22 -21.29
CA LEU A 120 -2.02 0.84 -20.07
C LEU A 120 -2.58 -0.47 -19.47
N TRP A 121 -3.89 -0.64 -19.51
CA TRP A 121 -4.56 -1.75 -18.84
C TRP A 121 -4.69 -3.03 -19.69
N ARG A 122 -4.65 -2.94 -21.04
CA ARG A 122 -4.73 -4.12 -21.92
C ARG A 122 -3.58 -5.13 -21.72
N GLN A 123 -2.45 -4.67 -21.21
CA GLN A 123 -1.28 -5.53 -20.94
C GLN A 123 -1.35 -6.24 -19.57
N HIS A 124 -2.37 -5.96 -18.75
CA HIS A 124 -2.49 -6.52 -17.41
C HIS A 124 -3.35 -7.80 -17.42
N SER A 125 -2.82 -8.87 -16.83
CA SER A 125 -3.54 -10.14 -16.68
C SER A 125 -4.61 -10.00 -15.56
N PRO A 126 -5.90 -10.22 -15.85
CA PRO A 126 -6.96 -10.03 -14.87
C PRO A 126 -6.81 -10.98 -13.67
N GLY A 127 -6.78 -10.45 -12.45
CA GLY A 127 -6.84 -11.26 -11.24
C GLY A 127 -5.59 -12.06 -10.90
N ASP A 128 -4.43 -11.80 -11.53
CA ASP A 128 -3.11 -12.39 -11.18
C ASP A 128 -2.22 -11.49 -10.28
N SER A 129 -2.52 -10.19 -10.22
CA SER A 129 -1.90 -9.25 -9.29
C SER A 129 -2.19 -9.67 -7.84
N LEU A 130 -1.15 -10.04 -7.07
CA LEU A 130 -1.25 -10.14 -5.60
C LEU A 130 -1.85 -8.83 -5.09
N SER A 131 -2.93 -8.91 -4.32
CA SER A 131 -3.55 -7.72 -3.78
C SER A 131 -2.48 -6.90 -3.06
N ARG A 132 -2.46 -5.58 -3.26
CA ARG A 132 -1.57 -4.65 -2.56
C ARG A 132 -1.64 -4.90 -1.06
N GLU A 133 -2.82 -5.24 -0.53
CA GLU A 133 -3.06 -5.68 0.85
C GLU A 133 -2.30 -6.96 1.26
N MET A 134 -2.05 -7.90 0.35
CA MET A 134 -1.22 -9.09 0.61
C MET A 134 0.27 -8.80 0.50
N MET A 135 0.67 -7.83 -0.33
CA MET A 135 2.05 -7.34 -0.43
C MET A 135 2.40 -6.33 0.67
N GLU A 136 1.42 -5.64 1.24
CA GLU A 136 1.60 -4.56 2.22
C GLU A 136 2.24 -5.02 3.52
N PRO A 137 1.88 -6.16 4.14
CA PRO A 137 2.56 -6.63 5.34
C PRO A 137 4.06 -6.82 5.13
N ARG A 138 4.47 -7.42 4.00
CA ARG A 138 5.88 -7.63 3.66
C ARG A 138 6.60 -6.33 3.30
N ARG A 139 5.92 -5.44 2.56
CA ARG A 139 6.44 -4.12 2.19
C ARG A 139 6.63 -3.23 3.42
N ASN A 140 5.67 -3.23 4.34
CA ASN A 140 5.73 -2.47 5.58
C ASN A 140 6.84 -2.98 6.50
N GLU A 141 7.04 -4.29 6.57
CA GLU A 141 8.18 -4.86 7.30
C GLU A 141 9.52 -4.49 6.66
N HIS A 142 9.63 -4.58 5.34
CA HIS A 142 10.84 -4.15 4.62
C HIS A 142 11.13 -2.66 4.86
N ILE A 143 10.12 -1.80 4.77
CA ILE A 143 10.23 -0.37 5.05
C ILE A 143 10.63 -0.12 6.51
N ARG A 144 10.08 -0.88 7.46
CA ARG A 144 10.44 -0.79 8.88
C ARG A 144 11.92 -1.11 9.08
N LEU A 145 12.37 -2.24 8.52
CA LEU A 145 13.76 -2.67 8.62
C LEU A 145 14.72 -1.70 7.93
N GLU A 146 14.36 -1.15 6.77
CA GLU A 146 15.14 -0.15 6.04
C GLU A 146 15.24 1.16 6.85
N ASN A 147 14.13 1.64 7.41
CA ASN A 147 14.11 2.81 8.28
C ASN A 147 14.97 2.59 9.54
N GLU A 148 14.94 1.40 10.13
CA GLU A 148 15.81 1.05 11.25
C GLU A 148 17.28 1.00 10.84
N ARG A 149 17.59 0.50 9.62
CA ARG A 149 18.95 0.51 9.07
C ARG A 149 19.46 1.95 8.88
N ILE A 150 18.69 2.79 8.18
CA ILE A 150 19.02 4.19 7.92
C ILE A 150 19.21 4.96 9.24
N LYS A 151 18.36 4.73 10.24
CA LYS A 151 18.51 5.34 11.57
C LYS A 151 19.83 4.96 12.23
N ARG A 152 20.25 3.69 12.14
CA ARG A 152 21.54 3.22 12.68
C ARG A 152 22.72 3.86 11.95
N GLU A 153 22.70 3.83 10.62
CA GLU A 153 23.75 4.44 9.78
C GLU A 153 23.89 5.94 10.05
N THR A 154 22.76 6.66 10.15
CA THR A 154 22.74 8.10 10.44
C THR A 154 23.34 8.38 11.82
N ALA A 155 23.00 7.59 12.85
CA ALA A 155 23.54 7.75 14.19
C ALA A 155 25.07 7.51 14.24
N GLU A 156 25.59 6.59 13.42
CA GLU A 156 27.03 6.36 13.29
C GLU A 156 27.74 7.53 12.61
N ILE A 157 27.16 8.05 11.54
CA ILE A 157 27.69 9.23 10.82
C ILE A 157 27.71 10.45 11.74
N ASP A 158 26.62 10.71 12.44
CA ASP A 158 26.51 11.82 13.39
C ASP A 158 27.54 11.68 14.52
N ARG A 159 27.66 10.47 15.10
CA ARG A 159 28.69 10.17 16.09
C ARG A 159 30.10 10.43 15.56
N ALA A 160 30.41 9.99 14.34
CA ALA A 160 31.70 10.23 13.71
C ALA A 160 31.95 11.73 13.43
N ALA A 161 30.92 12.47 13.02
CA ALA A 161 30.99 13.92 12.84
C ALA A 161 31.27 14.65 14.16
N PHE A 162 30.53 14.32 15.22
CA PHE A 162 30.75 14.90 16.55
C PHE A 162 32.14 14.59 17.11
N ASN A 163 32.60 13.34 16.97
CA ASN A 163 33.96 12.96 17.41
C ASN A 163 35.06 13.72 16.67
N ARG A 164 34.85 14.04 15.39
CA ARG A 164 35.77 14.90 14.62
C ARG A 164 35.79 16.32 15.17
N LEU A 165 34.60 16.93 15.35
CA LEU A 165 34.48 18.29 15.88
C LEU A 165 35.14 18.47 17.25
N ASP A 166 35.01 17.48 18.15
CA ASP A 166 35.61 17.58 19.48
C ASP A 166 37.13 17.40 19.46
N ARG A 167 37.64 16.57 18.53
CA ARG A 167 39.08 16.46 18.27
C ARG A 167 39.65 17.78 17.75
N ASP A 168 38.99 18.38 16.78
CA ASP A 168 39.42 19.67 16.21
C ASP A 168 39.40 20.77 17.29
N ARG A 169 38.34 20.83 18.11
CA ARG A 169 38.25 21.77 19.24
C ARG A 169 39.38 21.59 20.25
N ARG A 170 39.73 20.34 20.58
CA ARG A 170 40.84 20.01 21.47
C ARG A 170 42.17 20.48 20.86
N ASP A 171 42.43 20.15 19.60
CA ASP A 171 43.68 20.46 18.92
C ASP A 171 43.87 21.99 18.77
N ASP A 172 42.79 22.72 18.48
CA ASP A 172 42.80 24.18 18.47
C ASP A 172 43.08 24.78 19.85
N LYS A 173 42.56 24.17 20.93
CA LYS A 173 42.85 24.59 22.30
C LYS A 173 44.31 24.34 22.65
N ILE A 174 44.87 23.18 22.28
CA ILE A 174 46.29 22.85 22.47
C ILE A 174 47.18 23.87 21.74
N LYS A 175 46.92 24.15 20.45
CA LYS A 175 47.67 25.17 19.68
C LYS A 175 47.62 26.56 20.33
N ARG A 176 46.49 26.92 20.95
CA ARG A 176 46.37 28.18 21.71
C ARG A 176 47.20 28.16 23.00
N CYS A 177 47.23 27.03 23.72
CA CYS A 177 48.07 26.86 24.90
C CYS A 177 49.56 27.04 24.54
N GLU A 178 50.02 26.39 23.47
CA GLU A 178 51.40 26.45 22.99
C GLU A 178 51.82 27.87 22.57
N ARG A 179 50.92 28.62 21.92
CA ARG A 179 51.20 30.01 21.49
C ARG A 179 51.21 31.03 22.64
N SER A 180 50.78 30.65 23.85
CA SER A 180 50.56 31.62 24.94
C SER A 180 51.82 32.22 25.55
N GLY A 181 53.03 31.73 25.19
CA GLY A 181 54.31 32.30 25.64
C GLY A 181 54.55 32.27 27.15
N ARG A 182 53.76 31.50 27.90
CA ARG A 182 53.87 31.35 29.36
C ARG A 182 54.99 30.39 29.77
N GLN A 183 55.29 30.34 31.08
CA GLN A 183 56.20 29.34 31.65
C GLN A 183 55.73 27.92 31.28
N SER A 184 56.69 27.00 31.12
CA SER A 184 56.43 25.62 30.67
C SER A 184 55.35 24.88 31.48
N SER A 185 55.29 25.12 32.80
CA SER A 185 54.29 24.55 33.70
C SER A 185 52.86 25.01 33.39
N ASP A 186 52.67 26.26 32.99
CA ASP A 186 51.36 26.83 32.68
C ASP A 186 50.81 26.29 31.36
N VAL A 187 51.71 26.12 30.37
CA VAL A 187 51.40 25.51 29.07
C VAL A 187 50.97 24.06 29.29
N GLN A 188 51.70 23.31 30.12
CA GLN A 188 51.39 21.91 30.41
C GLN A 188 50.05 21.74 31.13
N SER A 189 49.73 22.64 32.09
CA SER A 189 48.44 22.67 32.77
C SER A 189 47.28 22.95 31.79
N CYS A 190 47.48 23.88 30.86
CA CYS A 190 46.51 24.22 29.82
C CYS A 190 46.22 23.05 28.86
N ILE A 191 47.27 22.35 28.40
CA ILE A 191 47.15 21.16 27.52
C ILE A 191 46.41 20.04 28.25
N SER A 192 46.77 19.77 29.51
CA SER A 192 46.10 18.77 30.34
C SER A 192 44.61 19.09 30.54
N GLY A 193 44.26 20.38 30.63
CA GLY A 193 42.87 20.84 30.66
C GLY A 193 42.12 20.53 29.36
N ALA A 194 42.74 20.79 28.20
CA ALA A 194 42.12 20.49 26.91
C ALA A 194 41.83 18.99 26.71
N GLN A 195 42.71 18.12 27.21
CA GLN A 195 42.52 16.67 27.19
C GLN A 195 41.35 16.24 28.09
N ARG A 196 41.28 16.77 29.33
CA ARG A 196 40.16 16.48 30.24
C ARG A 196 38.80 16.88 29.69
N ASP A 197 38.73 18.04 29.00
CA ASP A 197 37.49 18.51 28.38
C ASP A 197 37.04 17.58 27.26
N TYR A 198 37.97 17.10 26.43
CA TYR A 198 37.70 16.10 25.40
C TYR A 198 37.17 14.79 26.00
N ASP A 199 37.85 14.28 27.04
CA ASP A 199 37.44 13.03 27.70
C ASP A 199 36.07 13.17 28.39
N ALA A 200 35.75 14.34 28.93
CA ALA A 200 34.45 14.62 29.54
C ALA A 200 33.33 14.61 28.48
N ALA A 201 33.55 15.21 27.31
CA ALA A 201 32.57 15.22 26.21
C ALA A 201 32.27 13.82 25.66
N ILE A 202 33.27 12.93 25.62
CA ILE A 202 33.08 11.52 25.24
C ILE A 202 32.21 10.80 26.27
N ARG A 203 32.56 10.89 27.56
CA ARG A 203 31.80 10.24 28.65
C ARG A 203 30.34 10.69 28.73
N GLU A 204 30.06 11.98 28.50
CA GLU A 204 28.68 12.48 28.52
C GLU A 204 27.84 11.82 27.41
N ARG A 205 28.38 11.66 26.21
CA ARG A 205 27.63 10.99 25.11
C ARG A 205 27.46 9.50 25.32
N GLU A 206 28.46 8.82 25.86
CA GLU A 206 28.34 7.39 26.20
C GLU A 206 27.24 7.18 27.24
N SER A 207 27.22 7.98 28.30
CA SER A 207 26.17 7.88 29.33
C SER A 207 24.77 8.22 28.78
N ARG A 208 24.66 9.20 27.88
CA ARG A 208 23.39 9.51 27.20
C ARG A 208 22.92 8.36 26.29
N ALA A 209 23.82 7.75 25.54
CA ALA A 209 23.51 6.61 24.68
C ALA A 209 23.07 5.37 25.50
N GLU A 210 23.73 5.10 26.62
CA GLU A 210 23.33 4.04 27.55
C GLU A 210 21.95 4.30 28.16
N TYR A 211 21.65 5.54 28.52
CA TYR A 211 20.35 5.95 29.04
C TYR A 211 19.23 5.74 28.02
N GLU A 212 19.44 6.21 26.78
CA GLU A 212 18.47 6.04 25.69
C GLU A 212 18.22 4.56 25.35
N HIS A 213 19.28 3.72 25.36
CA HIS A 213 19.15 2.28 25.15
C HIS A 213 18.30 1.62 26.24
N ARG A 214 18.51 2.03 27.51
CA ARG A 214 17.76 1.51 28.66
C ARG A 214 16.28 1.89 28.63
N MET A 215 15.97 3.09 28.11
CA MET A 215 14.59 3.59 27.99
C MET A 215 13.82 2.99 26.80
N ARG A 216 14.49 2.57 25.73
CA ARG A 216 13.84 1.88 24.58
C ARG A 216 13.49 0.42 24.84
N GLY A 217 14.09 -0.20 25.86
CA GLY A 217 13.87 -1.61 26.22
C GLY A 217 12.75 -1.85 27.24
N ARG A 218 11.98 -0.82 27.62
CA ARG A 218 10.86 -0.87 28.58
C ARG A 218 9.58 -0.47 27.87
#